data_AF-A0A3S2DTC0-F1
#
_entry.id   AF-A0A3S2DTC0-F1
#
_cell.length_a   1.000
_cell.length_b   1.000
_cell.length_c   1.000
_cell.angle_alpha   90.00
_cell.angle_beta   90.00
_cell.angle_gamma   90.00
#
_symmetry.space_group_name_H-M   'P 1'
#
loop_
_entity.id
_entity.type
_entity.pdbx_description
1 polymer ?
#
loop_
_entity_poly.entity_id
_entity_poly.type
_entity_poly.pdbx_seq_one_letter_code
_entity_poly.pdbx_strand_id
1 'polypeptide(L)'
;MCGFSGYFGTVRDGRALLERMTAAIAHRGPDEQGFFTTKAAGLGHARLSIVGLGDGQQPMSDATGDLTIAFNGEIFNYVELREQLRAKGRHFRTTSDTEVILHLYDEMGEDCV
;
A
#
# COMPACT_ATOMS: atom_id res chain seq x y z
N MET A 1 -0.78 -15.11 -0.26
CA MET A 1 -1.63 -13.92 -0.12
C MET A 1 -0.92 -12.99 0.85
N CYS A 2 -0.63 -11.74 0.49
CA CYS A 2 0.13 -10.78 1.32
C CYS A 2 -0.43 -10.59 2.75
N GLY A 3 0.25 -9.79 3.56
CA GLY A 3 -0.23 -9.32 4.86
C GLY A 3 0.25 -7.91 5.16
N PHE A 4 -0.45 -7.20 6.03
CA PHE A 4 -0.04 -5.89 6.50
C PHE A 4 -0.17 -5.79 8.03
N SER A 5 0.57 -4.86 8.61
CA SER A 5 0.58 -4.53 10.03
C SER A 5 0.58 -3.00 10.18
N GLY A 6 0.15 -2.49 11.33
CA GLY A 6 0.17 -1.05 11.55
C GLY A 6 -0.14 -0.63 12.98
N TYR A 7 0.18 0.61 13.29
CA TYR A 7 -0.17 1.26 14.56
C TYR A 7 -0.61 2.71 14.32
N PHE A 8 -1.38 3.25 15.26
CA PHE A 8 -1.74 4.66 15.34
C PHE A 8 -1.41 5.18 16.76
N GLY A 9 -0.98 6.43 16.84
CA GLY A 9 -0.45 7.06 18.05
C GLY A 9 1.08 7.13 18.11
N THR A 10 1.60 7.75 19.16
CA THR A 10 3.05 7.88 19.39
C THR A 10 3.60 6.60 20.00
N VAL A 11 4.40 5.88 19.22
CA VAL A 11 5.09 4.66 19.63
C VAL A 11 6.60 4.92 19.70
N ARG A 12 7.22 4.55 20.83
CA ARG A 12 8.68 4.54 20.94
C ARG A 12 9.24 3.45 20.04
N ASP A 13 10.12 3.84 19.11
CA ASP A 13 10.73 2.94 18.13
C ASP A 13 9.69 2.17 17.29
N GLY A 14 8.79 2.93 16.66
CA GLY A 14 7.73 2.38 15.83
C GLY A 14 8.24 1.50 14.68
N ARG A 15 9.45 1.74 14.18
CA ARG A 15 10.09 0.90 13.16
C ARG A 15 10.35 -0.51 13.70
N ALA A 16 11.02 -0.64 14.84
CA ALA A 16 11.29 -1.95 15.44
C ALA A 16 9.99 -2.68 15.82
N LEU A 17 8.93 -1.96 16.22
CA LEU A 17 7.62 -2.57 16.46
C LEU A 17 7.06 -3.19 15.17
N LEU A 18 7.05 -2.45 14.07
CA LEU A 18 6.53 -2.95 12.80
C LEU A 18 7.34 -4.14 12.28
N GLU A 19 8.66 -4.13 12.41
CA GLU A 19 9.50 -5.27 12.03
C GLU A 19 9.07 -6.56 12.74
N ARG A 20 8.80 -6.49 14.06
CA ARG A 20 8.30 -7.65 14.81
C ARG A 20 6.89 -8.06 14.38
N MET A 21 5.99 -7.09 14.18
CA MET A 21 4.61 -7.37 13.75
C MET A 21 4.58 -8.02 12.36
N THR A 22 5.34 -7.48 11.40
CA THR A 22 5.42 -8.00 10.03
C THR A 22 6.13 -9.35 9.99
N ALA A 23 7.17 -9.57 10.81
CA ALA A 23 7.83 -10.87 10.92
C ALA A 23 6.87 -11.98 11.37
N ALA A 24 5.94 -11.69 12.29
CA ALA A 24 4.94 -12.66 12.74
C ALA A 24 3.97 -13.11 11.62
N ILE A 25 3.80 -12.30 10.58
CA ILE A 25 2.96 -12.59 9.41
C ILE A 25 3.77 -12.85 8.13
N ALA A 26 5.09 -13.02 8.21
CA ALA A 26 5.97 -13.14 7.05
C ALA A 26 5.62 -14.32 6.13
N HIS A 27 5.04 -15.40 6.67
CA HIS A 27 4.58 -16.56 5.90
C HIS A 27 3.51 -16.23 4.85
N ARG A 28 2.83 -15.08 4.98
CA ARG A 28 1.83 -14.61 4.02
C ARG A 28 2.46 -13.99 2.76
N GLY A 29 3.59 -13.30 2.93
CA GLY A 29 4.31 -12.60 1.88
C GLY A 29 5.80 -12.82 2.01
N PRO A 30 6.32 -13.94 1.48
CA PRO A 30 7.71 -14.33 1.65
C PRO A 30 8.69 -13.59 0.71
N ASP A 31 8.18 -12.83 -0.27
CA ASP A 31 9.02 -12.27 -1.33
C ASP A 31 9.69 -10.97 -0.89
N GLU A 32 8.92 -10.07 -0.26
CA GLU A 32 9.40 -8.74 0.13
C GLU A 32 8.76 -8.27 1.44
N GLN A 33 9.46 -7.38 2.16
CA GLN A 33 8.91 -6.65 3.30
C GLN A 33 9.20 -5.16 3.15
N GLY A 34 8.22 -4.33 3.50
CA GLY A 34 8.37 -2.88 3.50
C GLY A 34 7.70 -2.24 4.71
N PHE A 35 8.14 -1.02 5.03
CA PHE A 35 7.63 -0.30 6.19
C PHE A 35 7.64 1.21 5.97
N PHE A 36 6.66 1.88 6.55
CA PHE A 36 6.49 3.32 6.57
C PHE A 36 6.19 3.78 8.00
N THR A 37 6.79 4.90 8.42
CA THR A 37 6.61 5.43 9.78
C THR A 37 6.51 6.95 9.77
N THR A 38 5.60 7.47 10.58
CA THR A 38 5.50 8.89 10.95
C THR A 38 5.60 9.02 12.48
N LYS A 39 5.45 10.24 13.00
CA LYS A 39 5.38 10.47 14.46
C LYS A 39 4.13 9.85 15.10
N ALA A 40 3.06 9.65 14.33
CA ALA A 40 1.73 9.30 14.85
C ALA A 40 1.15 8.03 14.24
N ALA A 41 1.83 7.39 13.29
CA ALA A 41 1.35 6.15 12.67
C ALA A 41 2.50 5.38 12.02
N GLY A 42 2.27 4.12 11.72
CA GLY A 42 3.16 3.35 10.88
C GLY A 42 2.47 2.15 10.25
N LEU A 43 3.00 1.71 9.11
CA LEU A 43 2.51 0.60 8.32
C LEU A 43 3.66 -0.35 7.98
N GLY A 44 3.41 -1.64 8.05
CA GLY A 44 4.30 -2.70 7.58
C GLY A 44 3.57 -3.57 6.57
N HIS A 45 4.29 -4.13 5.61
CA HIS A 45 3.73 -5.02 4.59
C HIS A 45 4.65 -6.21 4.36
N ALA A 46 4.06 -7.40 4.24
CA ALA A 46 4.69 -8.63 3.79
C ALA A 46 4.05 -9.01 2.47
N ARG A 47 4.84 -9.01 1.39
CA ARG A 47 4.36 -9.12 0.02
C ARG A 47 4.57 -10.50 -0.57
N LEU A 48 3.52 -11.02 -1.20
CA LEU A 48 3.61 -12.08 -2.21
C LEU A 48 3.40 -11.41 -3.57
N SER A 49 4.40 -11.46 -4.42
CA SER A 49 4.45 -10.71 -5.68
C SER A 49 3.63 -11.43 -6.75
N ILE A 50 2.41 -10.96 -7.00
CA ILE A 50 1.51 -11.49 -8.05
C ILE A 50 1.28 -10.46 -9.16
N VAL A 51 0.84 -9.26 -8.79
CA VAL A 51 0.64 -8.11 -9.70
C VAL A 51 1.70 -7.04 -9.43
N GLY A 52 2.20 -6.39 -10.48
CA GLY A 52 3.25 -5.37 -10.36
C GLY A 52 4.57 -5.93 -9.86
N LEU A 53 5.04 -7.04 -10.46
CA LEU A 53 6.15 -7.85 -9.93
C LEU A 53 7.40 -7.03 -9.58
N GLY A 54 7.71 -5.97 -10.35
CA GLY A 54 8.88 -5.13 -10.11
C GLY A 54 8.61 -3.79 -9.44
N ASP A 55 7.38 -3.30 -9.42
CA ASP A 55 7.03 -1.91 -9.08
C ASP A 55 5.89 -1.79 -8.05
N GLY A 56 5.38 -2.91 -7.53
CA GLY A 56 4.27 -2.98 -6.58
C GLY A 56 4.69 -3.03 -5.11
N GLN A 57 5.89 -2.53 -4.75
CA GLN A 57 6.37 -2.53 -3.37
C GLN A 57 5.45 -1.72 -2.45
N GLN A 58 5.25 -2.22 -1.23
CA GLN A 58 4.36 -1.61 -0.24
C GLN A 58 5.02 -1.54 1.14
N PRO A 59 4.65 -0.59 2.02
CA PRO A 59 3.61 0.43 1.84
C PRO A 59 3.89 1.40 0.70
N MET A 60 2.87 1.68 -0.12
CA MET A 60 2.98 2.53 -1.30
C MET A 60 2.54 3.95 -0.93
N SER A 61 3.45 4.91 -1.04
CA SER A 61 3.12 6.33 -0.90
C SER A 61 2.79 6.93 -2.26
N ASP A 62 1.94 7.95 -2.31
CA ASP A 62 1.63 8.68 -3.54
C ASP A 62 2.82 9.57 -3.99
N ALA A 63 2.62 10.47 -4.96
CA ALA A 63 3.70 11.31 -5.48
C ALA A 63 4.07 12.46 -4.54
N THR A 64 3.13 12.96 -3.73
CA THR A 64 3.40 14.02 -2.76
C THR A 64 3.89 13.46 -1.43
N GLY A 65 3.57 12.20 -1.13
CA GLY A 65 3.85 11.56 0.15
C GLY A 65 2.76 11.81 1.19
N ASP A 66 1.67 12.49 0.83
CA ASP A 66 0.55 12.78 1.71
C ASP A 66 -0.30 11.54 1.98
N LEU A 67 -0.37 10.62 1.01
CA LEU A 67 -1.10 9.36 1.13
C LEU A 67 -0.15 8.18 1.12
N THR A 68 -0.41 7.19 1.99
CA THR A 68 0.33 5.93 2.02
C THR A 68 -0.58 4.77 2.34
N ILE A 69 -0.47 3.69 1.58
CA ILE A 69 -1.33 2.50 1.69
C ILE A 69 -0.52 1.22 1.88
N ALA A 70 -1.04 0.30 2.70
CA ALA A 70 -0.67 -1.10 2.72
C ALA A 70 -1.93 -1.93 2.46
N PHE A 71 -1.93 -2.71 1.39
CA PHE A 71 -3.09 -3.40 0.87
C PHE A 71 -2.83 -4.91 0.72
N ASN A 72 -3.82 -5.71 1.10
CA ASN A 72 -3.83 -7.13 0.80
C ASN A 72 -5.14 -7.50 0.09
N GLY A 73 -5.07 -7.70 -1.21
CA GLY A 73 -6.18 -8.09 -2.06
C GLY A 73 -5.78 -7.95 -3.53
N GLU A 74 -6.76 -8.08 -4.40
CA GLU A 74 -6.64 -7.84 -5.84
C GLU A 74 -7.88 -7.06 -6.29
N ILE A 75 -7.68 -5.93 -6.97
CA ILE A 75 -8.78 -5.13 -7.53
C ILE A 75 -8.99 -5.58 -8.98
N PHE A 76 -9.99 -6.41 -9.24
CA PHE A 76 -10.14 -7.06 -10.55
C PHE A 76 -10.44 -6.08 -11.69
N ASN A 77 -11.18 -5.01 -11.43
CA ASN A 77 -11.52 -3.97 -12.41
C ASN A 77 -10.50 -2.81 -12.44
N TYR A 78 -9.27 -3.03 -11.96
CA TYR A 78 -8.25 -1.98 -11.89
C TYR A 78 -7.86 -1.44 -13.26
N VAL A 79 -8.00 -2.23 -14.34
CA VAL A 79 -7.67 -1.80 -15.70
C VAL A 79 -8.66 -0.71 -16.15
N GLU A 80 -9.95 -0.97 -16.01
CA GLU A 80 -11.01 -0.02 -16.38
C GLU A 80 -10.95 1.24 -15.51
N LEU A 81 -10.74 1.07 -14.20
CA LEU A 81 -10.61 2.20 -13.27
C LEU A 81 -9.36 3.05 -13.57
N ARG A 82 -8.23 2.42 -13.90
CA ARG A 82 -7.00 3.11 -14.28
C ARG A 82 -7.21 3.96 -15.53
N GLU A 83 -7.90 3.45 -16.54
CA GLU A 83 -8.19 4.22 -17.75
C GLU A 83 -9.13 5.40 -17.47
N GLN A 84 -10.14 5.22 -16.60
CA GLN A 84 -11.00 6.33 -16.15
C GLN A 84 -10.21 7.42 -15.42
N LEU A 85 -9.29 7.04 -14.53
CA LEU A 85 -8.43 7.98 -13.79
C LEU A 85 -7.43 8.69 -14.70
N ARG A 86 -6.86 7.97 -15.69
CA ARG A 86 -5.99 8.57 -16.71
C ARG A 86 -6.73 9.60 -17.57
N ALA A 87 -7.99 9.32 -17.93
CA ALA A 87 -8.84 10.27 -18.65
C ALA A 87 -9.11 11.56 -17.84
N LYS A 88 -9.04 11.49 -16.51
CA LYS A 88 -9.10 12.64 -15.59
C LYS A 88 -7.74 13.31 -15.34
N GLY A 89 -6.67 12.85 -16.01
CA GLY A 89 -5.33 13.42 -15.89
C GLY A 89 -4.46 12.83 -14.78
N ARG A 90 -4.84 11.70 -14.16
CA ARG A 90 -4.00 11.05 -13.15
C ARG A 90 -2.80 10.35 -13.80
N HIS A 91 -1.62 10.51 -13.18
CA HIS A 91 -0.37 9.88 -13.62
C HIS A 91 0.01 8.73 -12.68
N PHE A 92 0.14 7.54 -13.25
CA PHE A 92 0.52 6.32 -12.53
C PHE A 92 2.03 6.07 -12.65
N ARG A 93 2.66 5.64 -11.57
CA ARG A 93 4.09 5.29 -11.49
C ARG A 93 4.34 3.79 -11.49
N THR A 94 3.32 2.99 -11.21
CA THR A 94 3.38 1.54 -11.10
C THR A 94 2.31 0.90 -11.97
N THR A 95 2.46 -0.39 -12.22
CA THR A 95 1.44 -1.25 -12.84
C THR A 95 0.54 -1.95 -11.83
N SER A 96 0.78 -1.74 -10.53
CA SER A 96 -0.01 -2.36 -9.46
C SER A 96 -1.44 -1.79 -9.41
N ASP A 97 -2.38 -2.67 -9.12
CA ASP A 97 -3.75 -2.36 -8.76
C ASP A 97 -3.85 -1.53 -7.45
N THR A 98 -2.87 -1.67 -6.55
CA THR A 98 -2.79 -0.88 -5.30
C THR A 98 -2.71 0.63 -5.58
N GLU A 99 -2.03 1.05 -6.65
CA GLU A 99 -1.97 2.47 -6.99
C GLU A 99 -3.33 3.01 -7.48
N VAL A 100 -4.18 2.16 -8.04
CA VAL A 100 -5.53 2.54 -8.48
C VAL A 100 -6.39 2.94 -7.29
N ILE A 101 -6.43 2.13 -6.22
CA ILE A 101 -7.20 2.49 -5.02
C ILE A 101 -6.60 3.71 -4.31
N LEU A 102 -5.28 3.88 -4.34
CA LEU A 102 -4.65 5.08 -3.78
C LEU A 102 -5.12 6.36 -4.50
N HIS A 103 -5.20 6.32 -5.84
CA HIS A 103 -5.75 7.43 -6.62
C HIS A 103 -7.25 7.63 -6.43
N LEU A 104 -8.03 6.55 -6.28
CA LEU A 104 -9.46 6.67 -6.00
C LEU A 104 -9.71 7.30 -4.63
N TYR A 105 -8.94 6.91 -3.61
CA TYR A 105 -9.03 7.52 -2.28
C TYR A 105 -8.65 9.01 -2.31
N ASP A 106 -7.62 9.40 -3.08
CA ASP A 106 -7.29 10.82 -3.26
C ASP A 106 -8.42 11.62 -3.94
N GLU A 107 -9.18 11.00 -4.86
CA GLU A 107 -10.29 11.66 -5.55
C GLU A 107 -11.59 11.69 -4.74
N MET A 108 -11.93 10.59 -4.07
CA MET A 108 -13.25 10.33 -3.50
C MET A 108 -13.25 10.18 -1.97
N GLY A 109 -12.07 10.13 -1.34
CA GLY A 109 -11.95 9.80 0.09
C GLY A 109 -12.52 8.42 0.39
N GLU A 110 -13.34 8.34 1.44
CA GLU A 110 -13.93 7.09 1.92
C GLU A 110 -14.98 6.48 0.98
N ASP A 111 -15.53 7.26 0.04
CA ASP A 111 -16.54 6.79 -0.92
C ASP A 111 -15.94 5.96 -2.07
N CYS A 112 -14.65 5.63 -2.02
CA CYS A 112 -13.95 4.88 -3.06
C CYS A 112 -14.16 3.35 -3.01
N VAL A 113 -14.96 2.83 -2.06
CA VAL A 113 -15.19 1.40 -1.79
C VAL A 113 -16.63 0.94 -1.96
#